data_AF-A0A9P1HG93-F1
#
_entry.id   AF-A0A9P1HG93-F1
#
_cell.length_a   1.000
_cell.length_b   1.000
_cell.length_c   1.000
_cell.angle_alpha   90.00
_cell.angle_beta   90.00
_cell.angle_gamma   90.00
#
_symmetry.space_group_name_H-M   'P 1'
#
loop_
_entity.id
_entity.type
_entity.pdbx_description
1 polymer ?
#
loop_
_entity_poly.entity_id
_entity_poly.type
_entity_poly.pdbx_seq_one_letter_code
_entity_poly.pdbx_strand_id
1 'polypeptide(L)'
;MGAQQSTTEADNDLNTEDQILNKYQKQTLKCSWRHMSKGGESSCGATIMRRFLNKDENLKAVFQTSALISESNSHHDTNKHREDIVQLLHTVISNMDSPSQISEICMKIGRDHHKYKRMGLKIDHWDYFGESITETIREYDGWKKHRESLRAANVLVSFMIDRMRAGFSQSDARTNLTRTKSARDRHTTTGKGGSKKKLERNQSCPIKGDRKKVEDGQNKARRVLPIPPQ
;
A
#
# COMPACT_ATOMS: atom_id res chain seq x y z
N MET A 1 -3.56 33.40 63.04
CA MET A 1 -3.27 34.12 61.79
C MET A 1 -2.19 33.31 61.08
N GLY A 2 -2.55 32.42 60.15
CA GLY A 2 -2.54 32.67 58.70
C GLY A 2 -1.24 32.11 58.11
N ALA A 3 -1.16 30.83 57.74
CA ALA A 3 -1.50 30.26 56.42
C ALA A 3 -0.76 30.91 55.26
N GLN A 4 0.18 30.18 54.62
CA GLN A 4 0.34 30.04 53.16
C GLN A 4 1.09 28.72 52.85
N GLN A 5 0.39 27.76 52.27
CA GLN A 5 0.98 26.62 51.54
C GLN A 5 0.87 26.96 50.04
N SER A 6 2.00 26.84 49.35
CA SER A 6 2.15 27.15 47.93
C SER A 6 1.71 25.97 47.07
N THR A 7 0.81 26.24 46.13
CA THR A 7 0.27 25.31 45.13
C THR A 7 1.24 25.16 43.95
N THR A 8 1.65 23.93 43.64
CA THR A 8 2.31 23.59 42.36
C THR A 8 1.39 22.66 41.57
N GLU A 9 0.53 23.26 40.75
CA GLU A 9 -0.27 22.58 39.71
C GLU A 9 0.08 23.21 38.37
N ALA A 10 1.11 22.71 37.69
CA ALA A 10 1.41 23.07 36.31
C ALA A 10 2.42 22.07 35.72
N ASP A 11 1.99 20.85 35.35
CA ASP A 11 2.87 19.93 34.60
C ASP A 11 2.14 18.82 33.81
N ASN A 12 0.88 19.02 33.38
CA ASN A 12 0.09 17.90 32.82
C ASN A 12 -0.60 18.13 31.47
N ASP A 13 -0.22 19.13 30.67
CA ASP A 13 -1.02 19.50 29.47
C ASP A 13 -0.22 19.69 28.17
N LEU A 14 0.79 18.84 27.92
CA LEU A 14 1.54 18.85 26.65
C LEU A 14 1.54 17.50 25.90
N ASN A 15 0.74 16.52 26.32
CA ASN A 15 0.83 15.15 25.79
C ASN A 15 -0.51 14.56 25.32
N THR A 16 -1.51 15.41 25.08
CA THR A 16 -2.87 15.00 24.72
C THR A 16 -3.05 14.89 23.19
N GLU A 17 -2.38 15.74 22.42
CA GLU A 17 -2.52 15.82 20.95
C GLU A 17 -1.92 14.62 20.20
N ASP A 18 -0.93 13.94 20.77
CA ASP A 18 -0.28 12.79 20.15
C ASP A 18 -0.89 11.44 20.56
N GLN A 19 -1.91 11.40 21.42
CA GLN A 19 -2.49 10.13 21.88
C GLN A 19 -3.56 9.57 20.93
N ILE A 20 -3.19 8.54 20.17
CA ILE A 20 -4.16 7.74 19.36
C ILE A 20 -5.19 7.04 20.26
N LEU A 21 -4.77 6.57 21.44
CA LEU A 21 -5.56 5.75 22.35
C LEU A 21 -5.24 6.10 23.81
N ASN A 22 -6.23 5.96 24.70
CA ASN A 22 -6.03 6.16 26.13
C ASN A 22 -5.31 4.95 26.80
N LYS A 23 -4.81 5.13 28.03
CA LYS A 23 -4.07 4.09 28.76
C LYS A 23 -4.84 2.76 28.90
N TYR A 24 -6.14 2.83 29.16
CA TYR A 24 -7.01 1.65 29.30
C TYR A 24 -7.15 0.88 27.98
N GLN A 25 -7.37 1.60 26.88
CA GLN A 25 -7.45 1.04 25.53
C GLN A 25 -6.13 0.36 25.14
N LYS A 26 -4.99 1.01 25.38
CA LYS A 26 -3.66 0.43 25.11
C LYS A 26 -3.43 -0.88 25.87
N GLN A 27 -3.74 -0.90 27.17
CA GLN A 27 -3.57 -2.11 27.98
C GLN A 27 -4.46 -3.26 27.51
N THR A 28 -5.69 -2.92 27.17
CA THR A 28 -6.70 -3.86 26.69
C THR A 28 -6.29 -4.46 25.34
N LEU A 29 -5.75 -3.65 24.42
CA LEU A 29 -5.18 -4.12 23.15
C LEU A 29 -3.98 -5.04 23.35
N LYS A 30 -3.02 -4.68 24.21
CA LYS A 30 -1.85 -5.53 24.52
C LYS A 30 -2.28 -6.89 25.06
N CYS A 31 -3.30 -6.93 25.92
CA CYS A 31 -3.84 -8.17 26.45
C CYS A 31 -4.49 -9.04 25.35
N SER A 32 -5.41 -8.47 24.56
CA SER A 32 -6.08 -9.19 23.46
C SER A 32 -5.09 -9.68 22.39
N TRP A 33 -4.06 -8.88 22.06
CA TRP A 33 -3.04 -9.23 21.07
C TRP A 33 -2.24 -10.47 21.45
N ARG A 34 -1.82 -10.60 22.71
CA ARG A 34 -1.03 -11.75 23.20
C ARG A 34 -1.70 -13.10 22.94
N HIS A 35 -3.03 -13.14 22.87
CA HIS A 35 -3.77 -14.35 22.54
C HIS A 35 -3.85 -14.62 21.03
N MET A 36 -3.87 -13.56 20.21
CA MET A 36 -3.99 -13.64 18.75
C MET A 36 -2.63 -13.84 18.04
N SER A 37 -1.53 -13.42 18.67
CA SER A 37 -0.18 -13.50 18.10
C SER A 37 0.50 -14.87 18.24
N LYS A 38 -0.15 -15.86 18.85
CA LYS A 38 0.42 -17.21 19.01
C LYS A 38 0.44 -17.91 17.64
N GLY A 39 1.62 -18.36 17.22
CA GLY A 39 1.92 -18.80 15.86
C GLY A 39 1.44 -20.22 15.49
N GLY A 40 1.41 -20.47 14.18
CA GLY A 40 1.00 -21.71 13.52
C GLY A 40 0.60 -21.46 12.05
N GLU A 41 0.26 -22.50 11.30
CA GLU A 41 -0.25 -22.41 9.90
C GLU A 41 -1.57 -21.61 9.82
N SER A 42 -2.30 -21.56 10.93
CA SER A 42 -3.50 -20.76 11.19
C SER A 42 -3.21 -19.42 11.89
N SER A 43 -2.00 -18.86 11.69
CA SER A 43 -1.65 -17.54 12.21
C SER A 43 -2.58 -16.43 11.69
N CYS A 44 -2.76 -15.38 12.48
CA CYS A 44 -3.56 -14.21 12.07
C CYS A 44 -3.02 -13.58 10.78
N GLY A 45 -1.70 -13.55 10.57
CA GLY A 45 -1.08 -13.09 9.33
C GLY A 45 -1.50 -13.89 8.09
N ALA A 46 -1.55 -15.22 8.18
CA ALA A 46 -2.04 -16.07 7.11
C ALA A 46 -3.50 -15.80 6.75
N THR A 47 -4.34 -15.57 7.77
CA THR A 47 -5.75 -15.24 7.57
C THR A 47 -5.95 -13.86 6.96
N ILE A 48 -5.24 -12.85 7.45
CA ILE A 48 -5.28 -11.49 6.90
C ILE A 48 -4.83 -11.51 5.43
N MET A 49 -3.70 -12.16 5.14
CA MET A 49 -3.16 -12.21 3.79
C MET A 49 -4.11 -12.91 2.81
N ARG A 50 -4.70 -14.04 3.22
CA ARG A 50 -5.69 -14.76 2.41
C ARG A 50 -6.92 -13.90 2.10
N ARG A 51 -7.47 -13.20 3.10
CA ARG A 51 -8.60 -12.29 2.92
C ARG A 51 -8.27 -11.15 2.00
N PHE A 52 -7.12 -10.52 2.23
CA PHE A 52 -6.65 -9.39 1.47
C PHE A 52 -6.53 -9.75 -0.02
N LEU A 53 -5.86 -10.85 -0.35
CA LEU A 53 -5.73 -11.32 -1.71
C LEU A 53 -7.09 -11.65 -2.35
N ASN A 54 -8.08 -12.10 -1.59
CA ASN A 54 -9.41 -12.42 -2.12
C ASN A 54 -10.32 -11.21 -2.35
N LYS A 55 -9.91 -10.00 -1.94
CA LYS A 55 -10.71 -8.77 -2.17
C LYS A 55 -10.64 -8.27 -3.61
N ASP A 56 -9.54 -8.49 -4.31
CA ASP A 56 -9.36 -8.05 -5.71
C ASP A 56 -8.42 -8.99 -6.48
N GLU A 57 -8.85 -9.49 -7.64
CA GLU A 57 -8.02 -10.34 -8.51
C GLU A 57 -6.80 -9.59 -9.05
N ASN A 58 -6.90 -8.28 -9.28
CA ASN A 58 -5.76 -7.47 -9.71
C ASN A 58 -4.68 -7.41 -8.62
N LEU A 59 -5.06 -7.42 -7.33
CA LEU A 59 -4.10 -7.51 -6.24
C LEU A 59 -3.35 -8.86 -6.27
N LYS A 60 -4.04 -9.98 -6.55
CA LYS A 60 -3.36 -11.28 -6.74
C LYS A 60 -2.37 -11.23 -7.89
N ALA A 61 -2.73 -10.61 -9.00
CA ALA A 61 -1.86 -10.45 -10.16
C ALA A 61 -0.60 -9.63 -9.84
N VAL A 62 -0.71 -8.58 -9.01
CA VAL A 62 0.46 -7.82 -8.52
C VAL A 62 1.42 -8.74 -7.76
N PHE A 63 0.92 -9.55 -6.83
CA PHE A 63 1.75 -10.48 -6.06
C PHE A 63 2.42 -11.52 -6.95
N GLN A 64 1.67 -12.13 -7.87
CA GLN A 64 2.21 -13.10 -8.83
C GLN A 64 3.29 -12.49 -9.73
N THR A 65 3.01 -11.31 -10.31
CA THR A 65 3.95 -10.60 -11.18
C THR A 65 5.21 -10.20 -10.41
N SER A 66 5.05 -9.75 -9.17
CA SER A 66 6.19 -9.39 -8.32
C SER A 66 7.08 -10.59 -7.96
N ALA A 67 6.47 -11.77 -7.77
CA ALA A 67 7.19 -13.00 -7.50
C ALA A 67 7.95 -13.50 -8.74
N LEU A 68 7.37 -13.35 -9.94
CA LEU A 68 8.01 -13.73 -11.20
C LEU A 68 9.19 -12.82 -11.56
N ILE A 69 9.07 -11.50 -11.35
CA ILE A 69 10.16 -10.54 -11.66
C ILE A 69 11.33 -10.69 -10.67
N SER A 70 11.07 -11.19 -9.47
CA SER A 70 12.07 -11.39 -8.43
C SER A 70 12.74 -12.76 -8.58
N GLU A 71 13.58 -12.92 -9.60
CA GLU A 71 14.30 -14.18 -9.86
C GLU A 71 15.23 -14.64 -8.72
N SER A 72 15.43 -13.85 -7.66
CA SER A 72 16.41 -14.15 -6.61
C SER A 72 16.10 -13.69 -5.18
N ASN A 73 14.92 -13.14 -4.86
CA ASN A 73 14.70 -12.58 -3.50
C ASN A 73 13.44 -13.08 -2.81
N SER A 74 13.66 -13.78 -1.68
CA SER A 74 12.69 -14.31 -0.71
C SER A 74 11.75 -13.27 -0.09
N HIS A 75 11.92 -11.98 -0.38
CA HIS A 75 11.14 -10.89 0.19
C HIS A 75 9.76 -10.69 -0.47
N HIS A 76 9.46 -11.37 -1.57
CA HIS A 76 8.18 -11.25 -2.28
C HIS A 76 7.34 -12.52 -2.20
N ASP A 77 7.75 -13.45 -1.34
CA ASP A 77 6.94 -14.59 -0.98
C ASP A 77 5.71 -14.12 -0.19
N THR A 78 4.56 -14.67 -0.54
CA THR A 78 3.31 -14.51 0.22
C THR A 78 3.51 -15.04 1.64
N ASN A 79 4.31 -16.08 1.86
CA ASN A 79 4.59 -16.57 3.22
C ASN A 79 5.32 -15.52 4.05
N LYS A 80 6.32 -14.84 3.48
CA LYS A 80 7.02 -13.76 4.18
C LYS A 80 6.10 -12.61 4.53
N HIS A 81 5.20 -12.23 3.61
CA HIS A 81 4.20 -11.18 3.91
C HIS A 81 3.31 -11.56 5.09
N ARG A 82 2.99 -12.84 5.30
CA ARG A 82 2.23 -13.29 6.48
C ARG A 82 2.99 -13.00 7.77
N GLU A 83 4.30 -13.26 7.78
CA GLU A 83 5.17 -12.97 8.92
C GLU A 83 5.34 -11.46 9.14
N ASP A 84 5.60 -10.72 8.06
CA ASP A 84 5.77 -9.27 8.07
C ASP A 84 4.49 -8.57 8.60
N ILE A 85 3.30 -9.07 8.25
CA ILE A 85 2.02 -8.56 8.78
C ILE A 85 1.93 -8.76 10.29
N VAL A 86 2.28 -9.96 10.79
CA VAL A 86 2.26 -10.22 12.24
C VAL A 86 3.27 -9.34 12.96
N GLN A 87 4.48 -9.20 12.39
CA GLN A 87 5.53 -8.36 12.96
C GLN A 87 5.15 -6.88 12.97
N LEU A 88 4.52 -6.39 11.90
CA LEU A 88 3.97 -5.04 11.84
C LEU A 88 2.96 -4.80 12.95
N LEU A 89 1.93 -5.66 13.05
CA LEU A 89 0.89 -5.51 14.06
C LEU A 89 1.47 -5.59 15.48
N HIS A 90 2.41 -6.51 15.72
CA HIS A 90 3.12 -6.58 16.99
C HIS A 90 3.87 -5.28 17.28
N THR A 91 4.60 -4.75 16.29
CA THR A 91 5.37 -3.51 16.44
C THR A 91 4.47 -2.32 16.75
N VAL A 92 3.33 -2.19 16.06
CA VAL A 92 2.38 -1.10 16.32
C VAL A 92 1.78 -1.20 17.72
N ILE A 93 1.37 -2.40 18.14
CA ILE A 93 0.76 -2.61 19.47
C ILE A 93 1.80 -2.41 20.59
N SER A 94 3.06 -2.77 20.37
CA SER A 94 4.13 -2.53 21.34
C SER A 94 4.53 -1.06 21.46
N ASN A 95 4.35 -0.26 20.40
CA ASN A 95 4.77 1.15 20.32
C ASN A 95 3.61 2.17 20.38
N MET A 96 2.44 1.81 20.93
CA MET A 96 1.29 2.72 21.04
C MET A 96 1.53 3.97 21.91
N ASP A 97 2.63 4.00 22.65
CA ASP A 97 3.09 5.15 23.43
C ASP A 97 3.90 6.14 22.59
N SER A 98 4.29 5.76 21.37
CA SER A 98 5.03 6.58 20.41
C SER A 98 4.33 6.65 19.02
N PRO A 99 3.20 7.36 18.88
CA PRO A 99 2.44 7.47 17.62
C PRO A 99 3.23 7.99 16.41
N SER A 100 4.22 8.86 16.64
CA SER A 100 5.14 9.32 15.60
C SER A 100 5.98 8.19 15.01
N GLN A 101 6.44 7.24 15.82
CA GLN A 101 7.19 6.06 15.36
C GLN A 101 6.29 5.13 14.54
N ILE A 102 5.06 4.89 15.01
CA ILE A 102 4.06 4.11 14.25
C ILE A 102 3.80 4.77 12.90
N SER A 103 3.63 6.09 12.89
CA SER A 103 3.40 6.87 11.67
C SER A 103 4.54 6.68 10.68
N GLU A 104 5.79 6.83 11.10
CA GLU A 104 6.94 6.70 10.20
C GLU A 104 7.08 5.28 9.64
N ILE A 105 6.87 4.24 10.46
CA ILE A 105 6.87 2.84 10.00
C ILE A 105 5.80 2.62 8.93
N CYS A 106 4.57 3.04 9.19
CA CYS A 106 3.44 2.87 8.26
C CYS A 106 3.66 3.66 6.97
N MET A 107 4.14 4.89 7.07
CA MET A 107 4.48 5.71 5.89
C MET A 107 5.61 5.09 5.08
N LYS A 108 6.64 4.54 5.73
CA LYS A 108 7.73 3.83 5.05
C LYS A 108 7.21 2.63 4.26
N ILE A 109 6.33 1.82 4.86
CA ILE A 109 5.69 0.69 4.18
C ILE A 109 4.94 1.18 2.93
N GLY A 110 4.15 2.24 3.05
CA GLY A 110 3.45 2.86 1.92
C GLY A 110 4.39 3.30 0.80
N ARG A 111 5.51 3.96 1.16
CA ARG A 111 6.54 4.40 0.19
C ARG A 111 7.22 3.22 -0.50
N ASP A 112 7.60 2.19 0.25
CA ASP A 112 8.31 1.01 -0.26
C ASP A 112 7.43 0.21 -1.25
N HIS A 113 6.10 0.21 -1.04
CA HIS A 113 5.14 -0.44 -1.91
C HIS A 113 4.75 0.38 -3.14
N HIS A 114 5.08 1.68 -3.19
CA HIS A 114 4.76 2.54 -4.32
C HIS A 114 5.28 2.02 -5.67
N LYS A 115 6.43 1.36 -5.68
CA LYS A 115 7.03 0.77 -6.90
C LYS A 115 6.11 -0.23 -7.61
N TYR A 116 5.22 -0.90 -6.88
CA TYR A 116 4.25 -1.86 -7.42
C TYR A 116 3.03 -1.20 -8.06
N LYS A 117 2.90 0.14 -7.98
CA LYS A 117 1.84 0.87 -8.67
C LYS A 117 1.83 0.60 -10.18
N ARG A 118 3.02 0.47 -10.78
CA ARG A 118 3.18 0.12 -12.20
C ARG A 118 2.70 -1.30 -12.54
N MET A 119 2.62 -2.18 -11.54
CA MET A 119 2.15 -3.55 -11.66
C MET A 119 0.64 -3.68 -11.34
N GLY A 120 -0.03 -2.58 -11.02
CA GLY A 120 -1.47 -2.56 -10.74
C GLY A 120 -1.86 -2.31 -9.28
N LEU A 121 -0.92 -2.09 -8.36
CA LEU A 121 -1.23 -1.72 -6.97
C LEU A 121 -1.87 -0.32 -6.91
N LYS A 122 -3.04 -0.22 -6.27
CA LYS A 122 -3.83 1.02 -6.14
C LYS A 122 -3.85 1.48 -4.69
N ILE A 123 -4.17 2.76 -4.49
CA ILE A 123 -4.31 3.31 -3.14
C ILE A 123 -5.47 2.64 -2.37
N ASP A 124 -6.55 2.26 -3.05
CA ASP A 124 -7.72 1.59 -2.46
C ASP A 124 -7.39 0.20 -1.92
N HIS A 125 -6.30 -0.43 -2.38
CA HIS A 125 -5.86 -1.71 -1.83
C HIS A 125 -5.44 -1.59 -0.36
N TRP A 126 -5.03 -0.42 0.11
CA TRP A 126 -4.78 -0.21 1.54
C TRP A 126 -6.06 -0.30 2.38
N ASP A 127 -7.21 0.07 1.81
CA ASP A 127 -8.50 -0.05 2.51
C ASP A 127 -8.92 -1.52 2.62
N TYR A 128 -8.71 -2.33 1.57
CA TYR A 128 -8.92 -3.78 1.62
C TYR A 128 -7.99 -4.47 2.63
N PHE A 129 -6.77 -3.97 2.80
CA PHE A 129 -5.85 -4.47 3.82
C PHE A 129 -6.37 -4.17 5.23
N GLY A 130 -6.83 -2.93 5.49
CA GLY A 130 -7.48 -2.55 6.75
C GLY A 130 -8.72 -3.38 7.06
N GLU A 131 -9.59 -3.57 6.07
CA GLU A 131 -10.79 -4.40 6.20
C GLU A 131 -10.43 -5.83 6.59
N SER A 132 -9.45 -6.44 5.91
CA SER A 132 -8.97 -7.79 6.17
C SER A 132 -8.42 -7.95 7.60
N ILE A 133 -7.73 -6.93 8.13
CA ILE A 133 -7.27 -6.90 9.53
C ILE A 133 -8.47 -6.86 10.47
N THR A 134 -9.41 -5.93 10.27
CA THR A 134 -10.56 -5.78 11.17
C THR A 134 -11.49 -6.98 11.15
N GLU A 135 -11.75 -7.60 10.00
CA GLU A 135 -12.50 -8.86 9.87
C GLU A 135 -11.81 -9.97 10.66
N THR A 136 -10.47 -10.06 10.58
CA THR A 136 -9.70 -11.08 11.32
C THR A 136 -9.80 -10.85 12.82
N ILE A 137 -9.62 -9.60 13.28
CA ILE A 137 -9.76 -9.23 14.70
C ILE A 137 -11.14 -9.59 15.24
N ARG A 138 -12.21 -9.35 14.48
CA ARG A 138 -13.60 -9.62 14.89
C ARG A 138 -13.90 -11.10 15.09
N GLU A 139 -13.19 -11.98 14.40
CA GLU A 139 -13.41 -13.43 14.50
C GLU A 139 -12.71 -14.05 15.70
N TYR A 140 -11.57 -13.49 16.13
CA TYR A 140 -10.86 -13.99 17.30
C TYR A 140 -11.64 -13.71 18.60
N ASP A 141 -12.02 -14.77 19.30
CA ASP A 141 -12.84 -14.69 20.52
C ASP A 141 -12.20 -13.87 21.66
N GLY A 142 -10.87 -13.78 21.69
CA GLY A 142 -10.13 -12.94 22.64
C GLY A 142 -10.44 -11.44 22.53
N TRP A 143 -10.95 -10.99 21.38
CA TRP A 143 -11.35 -9.61 21.13
C TRP A 143 -12.85 -9.39 21.37
N LYS A 144 -13.68 -10.41 21.13
CA LYS A 144 -15.14 -10.33 21.34
C LYS A 144 -15.54 -10.10 22.79
N LYS A 145 -14.72 -10.55 23.75
CA LYS A 145 -14.99 -10.41 25.19
C LYS A 145 -15.00 -8.97 25.67
N HIS A 146 -14.35 -8.05 24.95
CA HIS A 146 -14.23 -6.64 25.33
C HIS A 146 -14.57 -5.74 24.15
N ARG A 147 -15.79 -5.18 24.14
CA ARG A 147 -16.24 -4.23 23.10
C ARG A 147 -15.28 -3.06 22.93
N GLU A 148 -14.64 -2.63 24.01
CA GLU A 148 -13.66 -1.55 23.98
C GLU A 148 -12.34 -1.96 23.29
N SER A 149 -11.90 -3.24 23.39
CA SER A 149 -10.77 -3.74 22.59
C SER A 149 -11.03 -3.57 21.10
N LEU A 150 -12.23 -3.95 20.64
CA LEU A 150 -12.61 -3.88 19.23
C LEU A 150 -12.65 -2.43 18.73
N ARG A 151 -13.19 -1.51 19.53
CA ARG A 151 -13.19 -0.07 19.20
C ARG A 151 -11.78 0.48 19.08
N ALA A 152 -10.94 0.21 20.08
CA ALA A 152 -9.54 0.64 20.07
C ALA A 152 -8.76 0.05 18.89
N ALA A 153 -9.01 -1.22 18.53
CA ALA A 153 -8.39 -1.84 17.36
C ALA A 153 -8.80 -1.12 16.06
N ASN A 154 -10.08 -0.81 15.88
CA ASN A 154 -10.53 -0.13 14.67
C ASN A 154 -9.90 1.25 14.52
N VAL A 155 -9.77 2.01 15.62
CA VAL A 155 -9.07 3.31 15.61
C VAL A 155 -7.61 3.14 15.23
N LEU A 156 -6.91 2.18 15.84
CA LEU A 156 -5.50 1.93 15.55
C LEU A 156 -5.28 1.47 14.10
N VAL A 157 -6.12 0.57 13.59
CA VAL A 157 -6.04 0.11 12.20
C VAL A 157 -6.31 1.27 11.24
N SER A 158 -7.33 2.09 11.49
CA SER A 158 -7.62 3.26 10.65
C SER A 158 -6.41 4.20 10.60
N PHE A 159 -5.81 4.50 11.75
CA PHE A 159 -4.58 5.28 11.83
C PHE A 159 -3.45 4.67 10.99
N MET A 160 -3.18 3.38 11.13
CA MET A 160 -2.14 2.69 10.35
C MET A 160 -2.38 2.81 8.83
N ILE A 161 -3.60 2.54 8.38
CA ILE A 161 -3.96 2.58 6.95
C ILE A 161 -3.84 4.00 6.40
N ASP A 162 -4.29 5.01 7.14
CA ASP A 162 -4.14 6.41 6.74
C ASP A 162 -2.67 6.80 6.56
N ARG A 163 -1.80 6.36 7.47
CA ARG A 163 -0.35 6.62 7.37
C ARG A 163 0.28 5.87 6.20
N MET A 164 -0.12 4.63 5.92
CA MET A 164 0.34 3.88 4.73
C MET A 164 -0.08 4.57 3.43
N ARG A 165 -1.35 5.01 3.33
CA ARG A 165 -1.87 5.78 2.18
C ARG A 165 -1.11 7.08 1.97
N ALA A 166 -0.83 7.81 3.05
CA ALA A 166 -0.03 9.03 3.00
C ALA A 166 1.37 8.76 2.46
N GLY A 167 2.05 7.73 2.97
CA GLY A 167 3.37 7.30 2.46
C GLY A 167 3.34 6.93 0.97
N PHE A 168 2.34 6.14 0.56
CA PHE A 168 2.16 5.72 -0.83
C PHE A 168 1.95 6.91 -1.78
N SER A 169 1.16 7.90 -1.35
CA SER A 169 0.83 9.11 -2.14
C SER A 169 1.96 10.13 -2.20
N GLN A 170 2.80 10.23 -1.16
CA GLN A 170 3.96 11.12 -1.21
C GLN A 170 4.95 10.74 -2.31
N SER A 171 5.09 9.45 -2.58
CA SER A 171 5.92 8.95 -3.68
C SER A 171 5.34 9.34 -5.06
N ASP A 172 4.02 9.47 -5.20
CA ASP A 172 3.38 10.02 -6.41
C ASP A 172 3.77 11.50 -6.64
N ALA A 173 3.71 12.32 -5.61
CA ALA A 173 4.08 13.73 -5.71
C ALA A 173 5.57 13.88 -6.09
N ARG A 174 6.46 13.09 -5.47
CA ARG A 174 7.91 13.11 -5.76
C ARG A 174 8.23 12.67 -7.18
N THR A 175 7.60 11.61 -7.69
CA THR A 175 7.82 11.12 -9.06
C THR A 175 7.30 12.07 -10.13
N ASN A 176 6.18 12.76 -9.88
CA ASN A 176 5.65 13.78 -10.79
C ASN A 176 6.52 15.05 -10.82
N LEU A 177 7.08 15.46 -9.68
CA LEU A 177 8.01 16.60 -9.58
C LEU A 177 9.34 16.34 -10.31
N THR A 178 9.89 15.12 -10.25
CA THR A 178 11.13 14.79 -11.00
C THR A 178 10.88 14.73 -12.50
N ARG A 179 9.71 14.22 -12.93
CA ARG A 179 9.34 14.17 -14.36
C ARG A 179 9.19 15.57 -14.97
N THR A 180 8.59 16.52 -14.24
CA THR A 180 8.43 17.91 -14.71
C THR A 180 9.75 18.67 -14.76
N LYS A 181 10.66 18.45 -13.81
CA LYS A 181 12.02 19.01 -13.86
C LYS A 181 12.83 18.46 -15.06
N SER A 182 12.77 17.16 -15.31
CA SER A 182 13.46 16.53 -16.46
C SER A 182 12.86 16.90 -17.84
N ALA A 183 11.59 17.33 -17.89
CA ALA A 183 10.99 17.89 -19.10
C ALA A 183 11.44 19.34 -19.34
N ARG A 184 11.65 20.12 -18.27
CA ARG A 184 12.09 21.52 -18.35
C ARG A 184 13.55 21.66 -18.80
N ASP A 185 14.44 20.76 -18.36
CA ASP A 185 15.86 20.76 -18.78
C ASP A 185 16.07 20.28 -20.23
N ARG A 186 15.08 19.64 -20.86
CA ARG A 186 15.15 19.27 -22.29
C ARG A 186 14.77 20.40 -23.24
N HIS A 187 14.28 21.54 -22.73
CA HIS A 187 13.85 22.67 -23.56
C HIS A 187 14.84 23.85 -23.58
N THR A 188 16.00 23.73 -22.92
CA THR A 188 17.04 24.79 -22.86
C THR A 188 18.25 24.55 -23.77
N THR A 189 18.25 23.50 -24.60
CA THR A 189 19.33 23.23 -25.57
C THR A 189 18.90 23.41 -27.03
N THR A 190 18.25 24.53 -27.36
CA THR A 190 18.22 25.01 -28.76
C THR A 190 18.27 26.54 -28.79
N GLY A 191 19.48 27.11 -28.89
CA GLY A 191 19.61 28.55 -29.08
C GLY A 191 21.03 29.11 -29.04
N LYS A 192 21.79 28.94 -30.14
CA LYS A 192 22.53 30.01 -30.87
C LYS A 192 23.64 29.42 -31.73
N GLY A 193 23.67 29.81 -33.00
CA GLY A 193 24.82 29.63 -33.88
C GLY A 193 24.42 29.59 -35.36
N GLY A 194 24.15 30.76 -35.95
CA GLY A 194 23.79 30.87 -37.36
C GLY A 194 24.96 30.63 -38.31
N SER A 195 24.66 30.24 -39.54
CA SER A 195 25.34 30.72 -40.75
C SER A 195 24.56 30.35 -42.00
N LYS A 196 24.43 31.34 -42.87
CA LYS A 196 23.81 31.32 -44.20
C LYS A 196 24.51 30.30 -45.10
N LYS A 197 23.74 29.57 -45.92
CA LYS A 197 24.11 29.30 -47.33
C LYS A 197 22.86 29.04 -48.16
N LYS A 198 22.72 29.89 -49.18
CA LYS A 198 21.79 29.90 -50.29
C LYS A 198 22.29 28.92 -51.36
N LEU A 199 21.46 28.02 -51.86
CA LEU A 199 21.57 27.53 -53.25
C LEU A 199 20.22 27.02 -53.78
N GLU A 200 20.01 27.32 -55.06
CA GLU A 200 18.81 27.27 -55.89
C GLU A 200 18.20 25.87 -56.10
N ARG A 201 16.86 25.77 -56.12
CA ARG A 201 15.97 25.66 -57.31
C ARG A 201 16.11 24.32 -58.05
N ASN A 202 15.06 23.49 -58.02
CA ASN A 202 14.36 23.08 -59.24
C ASN A 202 13.10 22.23 -58.97
N GLN A 203 12.21 22.34 -59.94
CA GLN A 203 10.81 21.93 -60.01
C GLN A 203 10.58 20.42 -60.18
N SER A 204 9.35 20.03 -59.79
CA SER A 204 8.39 19.18 -60.53
C SER A 204 8.04 17.81 -59.94
N CYS A 205 6.73 17.54 -60.02
CA CYS A 205 5.90 16.48 -59.45
C CYS A 205 5.96 15.15 -60.27
N PRO A 206 4.91 14.28 -60.26
CA PRO A 206 4.47 13.31 -59.24
C PRO A 206 4.40 11.88 -59.82
N ILE A 207 4.41 10.81 -59.00
CA ILE A 207 3.96 9.47 -59.46
C ILE A 207 3.06 8.78 -58.42
N LYS A 208 1.88 8.36 -58.92
CA LYS A 208 0.82 7.54 -58.31
C LYS A 208 1.22 6.05 -58.25
N GLY A 209 0.52 5.29 -57.40
CA GLY A 209 0.45 3.82 -57.43
C GLY A 209 0.19 3.28 -56.02
N ASP A 210 -1.02 3.10 -55.50
CA ASP A 210 -2.20 2.32 -55.92
C ASP A 210 -2.09 0.80 -55.61
N ARG A 211 -3.13 0.26 -54.94
CA ARG A 211 -3.49 -1.15 -54.65
C ARG A 211 -2.62 -1.92 -53.62
N LYS A 212 -3.16 -2.86 -52.80
CA LYS A 212 -4.43 -3.60 -52.80
C LYS A 212 -4.70 -4.27 -51.44
N LYS A 213 -5.99 -4.27 -51.08
CA LYS A 213 -6.81 -5.15 -50.22
C LYS A 213 -6.53 -6.67 -50.32
N VAL A 214 -6.59 -7.40 -49.19
CA VAL A 214 -7.15 -8.78 -48.98
C VAL A 214 -7.44 -8.90 -47.45
N GLU A 215 -8.68 -9.01 -46.92
CA GLU A 215 -9.58 -10.18 -46.78
C GLU A 215 -8.86 -11.43 -46.21
N ASP A 216 -9.38 -12.33 -45.38
CA ASP A 216 -10.59 -12.56 -44.59
C ASP A 216 -10.25 -13.79 -43.72
N GLY A 217 -10.99 -14.11 -42.66
CA GLY A 217 -10.95 -15.49 -42.14
C GLY A 217 -11.26 -15.70 -40.65
N GLN A 218 -12.56 -15.81 -40.35
CA GLN A 218 -13.06 -16.52 -39.18
C GLN A 218 -12.63 -18.00 -39.20
N ASN A 219 -12.33 -18.60 -38.04
CA ASN A 219 -12.90 -19.92 -37.76
C ASN A 219 -13.01 -20.24 -36.26
N LYS A 220 -14.18 -20.80 -35.90
CA LYS A 220 -14.58 -21.32 -34.59
C LYS A 220 -14.10 -22.76 -34.42
N ALA A 221 -13.84 -23.21 -33.20
CA ALA A 221 -14.18 -24.57 -32.79
C ALA A 221 -14.25 -24.73 -31.26
N ARG A 222 -15.43 -25.14 -30.78
CA ARG A 222 -15.74 -25.68 -29.45
C ARG A 222 -15.35 -27.16 -29.37
N ARG A 223 -14.87 -27.62 -28.21
CA ARG A 223 -15.01 -29.00 -27.67
C ARG A 223 -15.14 -28.83 -26.15
N VAL A 224 -16.32 -28.92 -25.52
CA VAL A 224 -17.11 -30.10 -25.13
C VAL A 224 -16.28 -31.14 -24.34
N LEU A 225 -16.48 -31.11 -23.02
CA LEU A 225 -16.07 -32.10 -22.02
C LEU A 225 -17.08 -33.27 -21.97
N PRO A 226 -16.66 -34.48 -21.59
CA PRO A 226 -17.55 -35.48 -21.01
C PRO A 226 -17.34 -35.66 -19.49
N ILE A 227 -18.47 -35.89 -18.81
CA ILE A 227 -18.69 -36.18 -17.39
C ILE A 227 -18.46 -37.70 -17.14
N PRO A 228 -18.01 -38.15 -15.95
CA PRO A 228 -17.77 -39.56 -15.62
C PRO A 228 -19.04 -40.33 -15.20
N PRO A 229 -19.08 -41.68 -15.34
CA PRO A 229 -20.15 -42.52 -14.79
C PRO A 229 -19.90 -42.95 -13.33
N GLN A 230 -21.00 -43.41 -12.71
CA GLN A 230 -21.28 -43.61 -11.28
C GLN A 230 -20.50 -44.73 -10.59
#